data_AF-A0A4R3I8M0-F1
#
_entry.id   AF-A0A4R3I8M0-F1
#
_cell.length_a   1.000
_cell.length_b   1.000
_cell.length_c   1.000
_cell.angle_alpha   90.00
_cell.angle_beta   90.00
_cell.angle_gamma   90.00
#
_symmetry.space_group_name_H-M   'P 1'
#
loop_
_entity.id
_entity.type
_entity.pdbx_description
1 polymer ?
#
loop_
_entity_poly.entity_id
_entity_poly.type
_entity_poly.pdbx_seq_one_letter_code
_entity_poly.pdbx_strand_id
1 'polypeptide(L)'
;MLKRVFKNLLPVVIFLCALSANAEMIGGHERQRLVLHLTELLHRHYEFNLLQLYLPELPVEVVTDSPDQRTLYALLTTLAEENIVVEQKKSAKQVIDSGRHLIAAVSEFSAPNNSSVERVAYGRVVIDSVDSMQTLKQEGSAETRVEIQFLWHLVSPAEWLWAPRLNSIPEIRYLRESTAASMKGSAIFIWQEQKAQWLLEASPNIRLQ
;
A
#
# COMPACT_ATOMS: atom_id res chain seq x y z
N MET A 1 -25.86 24.54 -33.25
CA MET A 1 -26.18 23.60 -32.15
C MET A 1 -25.12 23.57 -31.04
N LEU A 2 -24.32 24.63 -30.82
CA LEU A 2 -23.20 24.64 -29.84
C LEU A 2 -23.49 25.39 -28.51
N LYS A 3 -24.70 25.90 -28.29
CA LYS A 3 -25.00 26.74 -27.10
C LYS A 3 -25.44 25.98 -25.84
N ARG A 4 -25.59 24.64 -25.89
CA ARG A 4 -26.10 23.85 -24.76
C ARG A 4 -25.04 23.23 -23.86
N VAL A 5 -23.82 22.97 -24.35
CA VAL A 5 -22.76 22.32 -23.56
C VAL A 5 -22.12 23.30 -22.56
N PHE A 6 -22.02 24.58 -22.93
CA PHE A 6 -21.46 25.62 -22.05
C PHE A 6 -22.30 25.93 -20.81
N LYS A 7 -23.61 25.65 -20.80
CA LYS A 7 -24.47 25.94 -19.65
C LYS A 7 -24.26 24.97 -18.47
N ASN A 8 -23.73 23.77 -18.73
CA ASN A 8 -23.50 22.76 -17.69
C ASN A 8 -22.05 22.76 -17.16
N LEU A 9 -21.11 23.35 -17.91
CA LEU A 9 -19.71 23.49 -17.48
C LEU A 9 -19.46 24.80 -16.72
N LEU A 10 -20.22 25.86 -17.02
CA LEU A 10 -20.11 27.15 -16.32
C LEU A 10 -20.33 27.07 -14.79
N PRO A 11 -21.33 26.33 -14.26
CA PRO A 11 -21.47 26.21 -12.81
C PRO A 11 -20.30 25.44 -12.19
N VAL A 12 -19.70 24.46 -12.87
CA VAL A 12 -18.55 23.68 -12.36
C VAL A 12 -17.29 24.54 -12.28
N VAL A 13 -17.04 25.36 -13.30
CA VAL A 13 -15.85 26.24 -13.35
C VAL A 13 -15.96 27.41 -12.35
N ILE A 14 -17.14 27.99 -12.18
CA ILE A 14 -17.38 29.03 -11.15
C ILE A 14 -17.31 28.43 -9.73
N PHE A 15 -17.72 27.16 -9.57
CA PHE A 15 -17.65 26.41 -8.30
C PHE A 15 -16.21 26.09 -7.86
N LEU A 16 -15.29 25.87 -8.80
CA LEU A 16 -13.87 25.64 -8.51
C LEU A 16 -13.11 26.92 -8.17
N CYS A 17 -13.46 28.05 -8.80
CA CYS A 17 -12.88 29.35 -8.42
C CYS A 17 -13.41 29.87 -7.07
N ALA A 18 -14.56 29.40 -6.57
CA ALA A 18 -15.07 29.79 -5.25
C ALA A 18 -14.41 29.02 -4.09
N LEU A 19 -13.77 27.87 -4.38
CA LEU A 19 -13.02 27.07 -3.40
C LEU A 19 -11.70 27.73 -2.95
N SER A 20 -11.19 28.72 -3.69
CA SER A 20 -9.99 29.46 -3.32
C SER A 20 -10.26 30.65 -2.39
N ALA A 21 -11.52 31.07 -2.21
CA ALA A 21 -11.82 32.35 -1.56
C ALA A 21 -12.48 32.27 -0.18
N ASN A 22 -13.20 31.20 0.22
CA ASN A 22 -13.73 31.06 1.59
C ASN A 22 -14.25 29.64 1.86
N ALA A 23 -13.40 28.77 2.42
CA ALA A 23 -13.74 27.39 2.77
C ALA A 23 -14.61 27.23 4.04
N GLU A 24 -15.20 28.31 4.57
CA GLU A 24 -16.02 28.27 5.81
C GLU A 24 -17.52 28.45 5.59
N MET A 25 -18.01 28.76 4.38
CA MET A 25 -19.45 29.05 4.17
C MET A 25 -20.04 28.52 2.85
N ILE A 26 -19.70 27.28 2.46
CA ILE A 26 -20.46 26.52 1.45
C ILE A 26 -20.60 25.05 1.91
N GLY A 27 -21.69 24.80 2.65
CA GLY A 27 -22.51 23.57 2.70
C GLY A 27 -21.86 22.20 3.01
N GLY A 28 -22.35 21.56 4.08
CA GLY A 28 -22.07 20.14 4.36
C GLY A 28 -22.38 19.19 3.19
N HIS A 29 -23.32 19.55 2.31
CA HIS A 29 -23.66 18.78 1.11
C HIS A 29 -22.49 18.69 0.11
N GLU A 30 -21.75 19.78 -0.13
CA GLU A 30 -20.63 19.76 -1.09
C GLU A 30 -19.43 19.03 -0.51
N ARG A 31 -19.19 19.15 0.80
CA ARG A 31 -18.22 18.32 1.51
C ARG A 31 -18.56 16.84 1.38
N GLN A 32 -19.84 16.47 1.56
CA GLN A 32 -20.31 15.08 1.41
C GLN A 32 -20.11 14.55 -0.01
N ARG A 33 -20.41 15.35 -1.03
CA ARG A 33 -20.18 14.96 -2.44
C ARG A 33 -18.70 14.74 -2.73
N LEU A 34 -17.83 15.62 -2.22
CA LEU A 34 -16.39 15.45 -2.37
C LEU A 34 -15.92 14.16 -1.69
N VAL A 35 -16.36 13.90 -0.46
CA VAL A 35 -16.03 12.66 0.28
C VAL A 35 -16.46 11.42 -0.51
N LEU A 36 -17.69 11.39 -1.03
CA LEU A 36 -18.16 10.27 -1.86
C LEU A 36 -17.29 10.09 -3.11
N HIS A 37 -16.92 11.18 -3.78
CA HIS A 37 -16.07 11.12 -4.97
C HIS A 37 -14.67 10.59 -4.66
N LEU A 38 -14.03 11.07 -3.57
CA LEU A 38 -12.71 10.60 -3.15
C LEU A 38 -12.75 9.13 -2.68
N THR A 39 -13.83 8.71 -2.04
CA THR A 39 -14.05 7.31 -1.63
C THR A 39 -14.14 6.40 -2.85
N GLU A 40 -14.87 6.80 -3.88
CA GLU A 40 -14.95 6.07 -5.15
C GLU A 40 -13.57 5.95 -5.83
N LEU A 41 -12.77 7.02 -5.80
CA LEU A 41 -11.40 6.97 -6.32
C LEU A 41 -10.51 6.00 -5.53
N LEU A 42 -10.64 5.96 -4.20
CA LEU A 42 -9.96 4.97 -3.37
C LEU A 42 -10.40 3.54 -3.69
N HIS A 43 -11.70 3.29 -3.81
CA HIS A 43 -12.22 1.97 -4.19
C HIS A 43 -11.64 1.51 -5.52
N ARG A 44 -11.67 2.38 -6.53
CA ARG A 44 -11.10 2.09 -7.85
C ARG A 44 -9.60 1.81 -7.77
N HIS A 45 -8.85 2.56 -6.94
CA HIS A 45 -7.43 2.27 -6.74
C HIS A 45 -7.22 0.84 -6.25
N TYR A 46 -7.93 0.41 -5.21
CA TYR A 46 -7.78 -0.92 -4.62
C TYR A 46 -8.44 -2.07 -5.41
N GLU A 47 -9.36 -1.76 -6.33
CA GLU A 47 -9.87 -2.73 -7.30
C GLU A 47 -8.77 -3.23 -8.24
N PHE A 48 -7.89 -2.32 -8.68
CA PHE A 48 -6.81 -2.63 -9.62
C PHE A 48 -5.45 -2.87 -8.96
N ASN A 49 -5.29 -2.54 -7.68
CA ASN A 49 -4.04 -2.67 -6.94
C ASN A 49 -4.27 -3.47 -5.67
N LEU A 50 -3.95 -4.77 -5.72
CA LEU A 50 -3.91 -5.60 -4.52
C LEU A 50 -2.83 -5.10 -3.56
N LEU A 51 -3.04 -5.35 -2.27
CA LEU A 51 -1.99 -5.13 -1.28
C LEU A 51 -0.91 -6.20 -1.51
N GLN A 52 0.33 -5.76 -1.74
CA GLN A 52 1.42 -6.63 -2.18
C GLN A 52 2.65 -6.48 -1.29
N LEU A 53 3.29 -7.61 -1.01
CA LEU A 53 4.65 -7.71 -0.51
C LEU A 53 5.61 -7.61 -1.70
N TYR A 54 6.61 -6.74 -1.60
CA TYR A 54 7.72 -6.70 -2.53
C TYR A 54 8.83 -7.63 -2.03
N LEU A 55 9.25 -8.56 -2.89
CA LEU A 55 10.35 -9.46 -2.57
C LEU A 55 11.69 -8.76 -2.81
N PRO A 56 12.75 -9.17 -2.10
CA PRO A 56 14.11 -8.79 -2.49
C PRO A 56 14.42 -9.30 -3.90
N GLU A 57 15.42 -8.69 -4.55
CA GLU A 57 15.92 -9.18 -5.84
C GLU A 57 16.40 -10.63 -5.68
N LEU A 58 15.74 -11.56 -6.38
CA LEU A 58 16.08 -12.98 -6.38
C LEU A 58 17.10 -13.27 -7.49
N PRO A 59 18.08 -14.18 -7.28
CA PRO A 59 18.25 -15.02 -6.09
C PRO A 59 18.86 -14.25 -4.91
N VAL A 60 18.47 -14.64 -3.69
CA VAL A 60 18.98 -14.07 -2.44
C VAL A 60 19.48 -15.18 -1.52
N GLU A 61 20.66 -14.99 -0.93
CA GLU A 61 21.21 -15.89 0.08
C GLU A 61 20.96 -15.34 1.49
N VAL A 62 20.47 -16.21 2.36
CA VAL A 62 20.13 -15.89 3.75
C VAL A 62 20.88 -16.81 4.68
N VAL A 63 21.64 -16.23 5.62
CA VAL A 63 22.32 -16.97 6.68
C VAL A 63 21.28 -17.35 7.73
N THR A 64 20.96 -18.63 7.82
CA THR A 64 19.83 -19.15 8.60
C THR A 64 19.93 -18.79 10.09
N ASP A 65 21.14 -18.77 10.63
CA ASP A 65 21.39 -18.52 12.06
C ASP A 65 21.61 -17.04 12.40
N SER A 66 21.56 -16.13 11.41
CA SER A 66 21.77 -14.70 11.66
C SER A 66 20.55 -14.05 12.31
N PRO A 67 20.69 -13.41 13.50
CA PRO A 67 19.58 -12.68 14.13
C PRO A 67 19.00 -11.60 13.23
N ASP A 68 19.85 -10.91 12.47
CA ASP A 68 19.48 -9.79 11.60
C ASP A 68 18.66 -10.24 10.38
N GLN A 69 18.75 -11.51 9.99
CA GLN A 69 18.07 -12.05 8.81
C GLN A 69 16.94 -13.02 9.15
N ARG A 70 16.64 -13.23 10.44
CA ARG A 70 15.64 -14.21 10.89
C ARG A 70 14.25 -13.94 10.32
N THR A 71 13.83 -12.67 10.26
CA THR A 71 12.53 -12.27 9.71
C THR A 71 12.45 -12.59 8.22
N LEU A 72 13.48 -12.23 7.45
CA LEU A 72 13.55 -12.51 6.02
C LEU A 72 13.58 -14.02 5.75
N TYR A 73 14.37 -14.78 6.52
CA TYR A 73 14.40 -16.24 6.43
C TYR A 73 13.02 -16.85 6.68
N ALA A 74 12.34 -16.45 7.76
CA ALA A 74 11.00 -16.95 8.09
C ALA A 74 9.98 -16.65 7.00
N LEU A 75 10.03 -15.44 6.42
CA LEU A 75 9.18 -15.02 5.32
C LEU A 75 9.43 -15.85 4.06
N LEU A 76 10.67 -15.90 3.56
CA LEU A 76 11.00 -16.60 2.32
C LEU A 76 10.81 -18.12 2.44
N THR A 77 11.05 -18.71 3.62
CA THR A 77 10.77 -20.13 3.84
C THR A 77 9.28 -20.42 3.81
N THR A 78 8.45 -19.55 4.39
CA THR A 78 6.99 -19.67 4.29
C THR A 78 6.54 -19.58 2.84
N LEU A 79 7.07 -18.61 2.08
CA LEU A 79 6.76 -18.49 0.65
C LEU A 79 7.28 -19.68 -0.17
N ALA A 80 8.36 -20.34 0.26
CA ALA A 80 8.85 -21.56 -0.37
C ALA A 80 7.90 -22.75 -0.15
N GLU A 81 7.33 -22.88 1.05
CA GLU A 81 6.31 -23.89 1.38
C GLU A 81 5.05 -23.76 0.50
N GLU A 82 4.74 -22.52 0.08
CA GLU A 82 3.65 -22.18 -0.83
C GLU A 82 4.04 -22.29 -2.33
N ASN A 83 5.24 -22.75 -2.64
CA ASN A 83 5.80 -22.82 -4.00
C ASN A 83 5.88 -21.45 -4.72
N ILE A 84 5.90 -20.34 -3.97
CA ILE A 84 6.05 -18.98 -4.51
C ILE A 84 7.53 -18.69 -4.82
N VAL A 85 8.43 -19.21 -3.99
CA VAL A 85 9.88 -19.21 -4.21
C VAL A 85 10.44 -20.62 -4.02
N VAL A 86 11.70 -20.84 -4.40
CA VAL A 86 12.39 -22.12 -4.24
C VAL A 86 13.53 -21.94 -3.24
N GLU A 87 13.53 -22.72 -2.16
CA GLU A 87 14.63 -22.77 -1.18
C GLU A 87 15.65 -23.86 -1.58
N GLN A 88 16.93 -23.50 -1.61
CA GLN A 88 18.05 -24.41 -1.74
C GLN A 88 19.00 -24.25 -0.55
N LYS A 89 19.19 -25.32 0.21
CA LYS A 89 20.10 -25.31 1.37
C LYS A 89 21.53 -25.49 0.92
N LYS A 90 22.40 -24.54 1.29
CA LYS A 90 23.83 -24.52 1.04
C LYS A 90 24.62 -24.50 2.36
N SER A 91 25.87 -24.93 2.31
CA SER A 91 26.81 -24.74 3.40
C SER A 91 27.94 -23.83 2.94
N ALA A 92 28.11 -22.69 3.59
CA ALA A 92 29.15 -21.74 3.25
C ALA A 92 30.27 -21.79 4.29
N LYS A 93 31.54 -21.83 3.84
CA LYS A 93 32.69 -21.70 4.73
C LYS A 93 32.92 -20.22 5.03
N GLN A 94 32.72 -19.82 6.28
CA GLN A 94 33.07 -18.50 6.76
C GLN A 94 34.44 -18.58 7.46
N VAL A 95 35.39 -17.76 7.01
CA VAL A 95 36.69 -17.61 7.68
C VAL A 95 36.50 -16.60 8.80
N ILE A 96 36.77 -17.00 10.04
CA ILE A 96 36.83 -16.08 11.18
C ILE A 96 38.28 -15.67 11.41
N ASP A 97 38.50 -14.46 11.94
CA ASP A 97 39.82 -13.81 12.14
C ASP A 97 40.87 -14.64 12.91
N SER A 98 40.46 -15.75 13.53
CA SER A 98 41.34 -16.71 14.22
C SER A 98 41.89 -17.84 13.32
N GLY A 99 41.67 -17.80 12.01
CA GLY A 99 42.08 -18.87 11.08
C GLY A 99 41.25 -20.16 11.21
N ARG A 100 40.15 -20.11 11.98
CA ARG A 100 39.16 -21.19 12.06
C ARG A 100 38.11 -21.01 10.95
N HIS A 101 37.59 -22.12 10.45
CA HIS A 101 36.47 -22.12 9.51
C HIS A 101 35.19 -22.44 10.27
N LEU A 102 34.22 -21.54 10.23
CA LEU A 102 32.85 -21.85 10.64
C LEU A 102 32.08 -22.28 9.39
N ILE A 103 31.38 -23.41 9.45
CA ILE A 103 30.42 -23.77 8.39
C ILE A 103 29.11 -23.09 8.78
N ALA A 104 28.72 -22.06 8.03
CA ALA A 104 27.44 -21.40 8.19
C ALA A 104 26.38 -22.13 7.36
N ALA A 105 25.22 -22.37 7.96
CA ALA A 105 24.03 -22.78 7.22
C ALA A 105 23.49 -21.58 6.43
N VAL A 106 23.47 -21.71 5.10
CA VAL A 106 22.97 -20.67 4.19
C VAL A 106 21.83 -21.27 3.39
N SER A 107 20.75 -20.51 3.19
CA SER A 107 19.65 -20.90 2.32
C SER A 107 19.57 -19.89 1.18
N GLU A 108 19.67 -20.37 -0.06
CA GLU A 108 19.43 -19.57 -1.25
C GLU A 108 17.96 -19.67 -1.63
N PHE A 109 17.32 -18.52 -1.83
CA PHE A 109 15.96 -18.44 -2.33
C PHE A 109 15.99 -17.91 -3.76
N SER A 110 15.26 -18.56 -4.66
CA SER A 110 15.20 -18.21 -6.08
C SER A 110 13.77 -18.23 -6.59
N ALA A 111 13.51 -17.59 -7.73
CA ALA A 111 12.20 -17.66 -8.38
C ALA A 111 12.01 -19.05 -9.04
N PRO A 112 10.78 -19.59 -9.04
CA PRO A 112 10.52 -20.90 -9.64
C PRO A 112 10.64 -20.84 -11.17
N ASN A 113 11.26 -21.86 -11.78
CA ASN A 113 11.25 -22.12 -13.22
C ASN A 113 11.51 -20.90 -14.15
N ASN A 114 12.53 -20.08 -13.84
CA ASN A 114 12.89 -18.86 -14.59
C ASN A 114 11.76 -17.79 -14.66
N SER A 115 10.81 -17.82 -13.74
CA SER A 115 9.83 -16.73 -13.57
C SER A 115 10.47 -15.52 -12.89
N SER A 116 9.90 -14.34 -13.09
CA SER A 116 10.16 -13.17 -12.24
C SER A 116 9.07 -13.09 -11.19
N VAL A 117 9.41 -13.43 -9.94
CA VAL A 117 8.51 -13.22 -8.80
C VAL A 117 9.05 -12.02 -8.03
N GLU A 118 8.47 -10.85 -8.31
CA GLU A 118 8.85 -9.60 -7.64
C GLU A 118 7.85 -9.22 -6.53
N ARG A 119 6.62 -9.73 -6.63
CA ARG A 119 5.51 -9.32 -5.77
C ARG A 119 4.63 -10.49 -5.39
N VAL A 120 4.21 -10.51 -4.13
CA VAL A 120 3.28 -11.51 -3.60
C VAL A 120 2.07 -10.80 -3.03
N ALA A 121 0.86 -11.23 -3.39
CA ALA A 121 -0.36 -10.62 -2.86
C ALA A 121 -0.58 -11.01 -1.40
N TYR A 122 -0.92 -10.02 -0.57
CA TYR A 122 -1.47 -10.20 0.77
C TYR A 122 -2.97 -10.46 0.73
N GLY A 123 -3.68 -9.79 -0.19
CA GLY A 123 -5.13 -9.86 -0.31
C GLY A 123 -5.69 -8.58 -0.94
N ARG A 124 -7.02 -8.44 -0.89
CA ARG A 124 -7.73 -7.26 -1.41
C ARG A 124 -8.10 -6.32 -0.26
N VAL A 125 -7.94 -5.02 -0.49
CA VAL A 125 -8.34 -3.99 0.47
C VAL A 125 -9.77 -3.55 0.15
N VAL A 126 -10.60 -3.46 1.18
CA VAL A 126 -11.93 -2.85 1.12
C VAL A 126 -11.92 -1.59 1.96
N ILE A 127 -12.44 -0.50 1.41
CA ILE A 127 -12.63 0.77 2.13
C ILE A 127 -14.02 0.75 2.77
N ASP A 128 -14.07 0.97 4.09
CA ASP A 128 -15.31 0.97 4.86
C ASP A 128 -15.95 2.36 4.90
N SER A 129 -15.14 3.36 5.24
CA SER A 129 -15.59 4.75 5.39
C SER A 129 -14.44 5.74 5.34
N VAL A 130 -14.76 7.00 5.06
CA VAL A 130 -13.86 8.13 5.27
C VAL A 130 -14.19 8.77 6.62
N ASP A 131 -13.23 8.76 7.54
CA ASP A 131 -13.36 9.28 8.90
C ASP A 131 -13.21 10.80 8.94
N SER A 132 -12.22 11.33 8.21
CA SER A 132 -11.96 12.76 8.19
C SER A 132 -11.36 13.20 6.87
N MET A 133 -11.47 14.51 6.61
CA MET A 133 -10.95 15.17 5.42
C MET A 133 -10.44 16.55 5.81
N GLN A 134 -9.21 16.86 5.43
CA GLN A 134 -8.53 18.11 5.71
C GLN A 134 -7.86 18.66 4.45
N THR A 135 -8.07 19.94 4.16
CA THR A 135 -7.32 20.63 3.12
C THR A 135 -5.92 20.92 3.62
N LEU A 136 -4.91 20.48 2.87
CA LEU A 136 -3.51 20.78 3.14
C LEU A 136 -3.16 22.12 2.47
N LYS A 137 -2.74 23.11 3.25
CA LYS A 137 -2.22 24.37 2.73
C LYS A 137 -0.71 24.24 2.60
N GLN A 138 -0.19 24.31 1.38
CA GLN A 138 1.25 24.38 1.13
C GLN A 138 1.60 25.80 0.68
N GLU A 139 2.47 26.47 1.43
CA GLU A 139 2.92 27.82 1.09
C GLU A 139 3.56 27.83 -0.31
N GLY A 140 3.11 28.76 -1.17
CA GLY A 140 3.63 28.92 -2.52
C GLY A 140 3.15 27.90 -3.57
N SER A 141 2.28 26.95 -3.21
CA SER A 141 1.65 26.04 -4.17
C SER A 141 0.25 26.53 -4.57
N ALA A 142 -0.02 26.54 -5.88
CA ALA A 142 -1.36 26.77 -6.41
C ALA A 142 -2.24 25.51 -6.40
N GLU A 143 -1.67 24.36 -6.05
CA GLU A 143 -2.39 23.08 -6.06
C GLU A 143 -3.30 22.95 -4.83
N THR A 144 -4.56 22.59 -5.04
CA THR A 144 -5.44 22.21 -3.94
C THR A 144 -5.14 20.76 -3.55
N ARG A 145 -4.71 20.56 -2.30
CA ARG A 145 -4.42 19.23 -1.73
C ARG A 145 -5.39 18.92 -0.60
N VAL A 146 -5.85 17.68 -0.56
CA VAL A 146 -6.79 17.19 0.46
C VAL A 146 -6.26 15.87 0.99
N GLU A 147 -6.02 15.81 2.30
CA GLU A 147 -5.78 14.57 3.01
C GLU A 147 -7.11 13.99 3.49
N ILE A 148 -7.31 12.70 3.28
CA ILE A 148 -8.39 11.94 3.91
C ILE A 148 -7.84 10.87 4.82
N GLN A 149 -8.51 10.67 5.95
CA GLN A 149 -8.34 9.51 6.82
C GLN A 149 -9.51 8.56 6.56
N PHE A 150 -9.24 7.28 6.39
CA PHE A 150 -10.25 6.28 6.06
C PHE A 150 -10.07 5.00 6.87
N LEU A 151 -11.14 4.24 6.99
CA LEU A 151 -11.17 2.90 7.56
C LEU A 151 -11.16 1.87 6.44
N TRP A 152 -10.39 0.80 6.62
CA TRP A 152 -10.26 -0.28 5.65
C TRP A 152 -10.07 -1.62 6.34
N HIS A 153 -10.41 -2.70 5.66
CA HIS A 153 -10.12 -4.06 6.10
C HIS A 153 -9.65 -4.93 4.94
N LEU A 154 -8.98 -6.04 5.26
CA LEU A 154 -8.46 -6.98 4.27
C LEU A 154 -9.49 -8.10 4.02
N VAL A 155 -9.81 -8.34 2.76
CA VAL A 155 -10.67 -9.44 2.30
C VAL A 155 -9.89 -10.36 1.36
N SER A 156 -10.34 -11.62 1.29
CA SER A 156 -9.63 -12.70 0.58
C SER A 156 -8.11 -12.71 0.86
N PRO A 157 -7.72 -12.74 2.14
CA PRO A 157 -6.32 -12.75 2.54
C PRO A 157 -5.62 -14.04 2.10
N ALA A 158 -4.34 -13.95 1.76
CA ALA A 158 -3.54 -15.10 1.35
C ALA A 158 -3.26 -16.03 2.55
N GLU A 159 -3.39 -17.36 2.35
CA GLU A 159 -3.32 -18.34 3.45
C GLU A 159 -1.98 -18.33 4.19
N TRP A 160 -0.89 -18.04 3.48
CA TRP A 160 0.45 -17.95 4.04
C TRP A 160 0.61 -16.89 5.12
N LEU A 161 -0.30 -15.89 5.17
CA LEU A 161 -0.33 -14.92 6.26
C LEU A 161 -0.45 -15.60 7.63
N TRP A 162 -1.11 -16.76 7.74
CA TRP A 162 -1.30 -17.50 8.99
C TRP A 162 -0.17 -18.46 9.35
N ALA A 163 0.89 -18.54 8.55
CA ALA A 163 2.01 -19.42 8.84
C ALA A 163 2.59 -19.11 10.24
N PRO A 164 2.76 -20.12 11.12
CA PRO A 164 3.18 -19.90 12.51
C PRO A 164 4.53 -19.19 12.64
N ARG A 165 5.42 -19.37 11.66
CA ARG A 165 6.75 -18.74 11.61
C ARG A 165 6.69 -17.22 11.49
N LEU A 166 5.58 -16.66 11.01
CA LEU A 166 5.41 -15.23 10.81
C LEU A 166 4.76 -14.53 12.02
N ASN A 167 4.42 -15.25 13.09
CA ASN A 167 3.74 -14.69 14.27
C ASN A 167 4.52 -13.55 14.95
N SER A 168 5.84 -13.54 14.82
CA SER A 168 6.72 -12.52 15.38
C SER A 168 6.87 -11.27 14.49
N ILE A 169 6.35 -11.28 13.26
CA ILE A 169 6.46 -10.18 12.31
C ILE A 169 5.29 -9.19 12.54
N PRO A 170 5.55 -7.98 13.08
CA PRO A 170 4.48 -7.04 13.44
C PRO A 170 3.55 -6.68 12.28
N GLU A 171 4.11 -6.50 11.09
CA GLU A 171 3.38 -6.13 9.87
C GLU A 171 2.40 -7.22 9.44
N ILE A 172 2.82 -8.49 9.54
CA ILE A 172 1.95 -9.65 9.27
C ILE A 172 0.84 -9.73 10.32
N ARG A 173 1.15 -9.47 11.59
CA ARG A 173 0.13 -9.44 12.65
C ARG A 173 -0.91 -8.35 12.39
N TYR A 174 -0.47 -7.15 12.05
CA TYR A 174 -1.32 -6.03 11.71
C TYR A 174 -2.25 -6.35 10.52
N LEU A 175 -1.73 -7.04 9.48
CA LEU A 175 -2.53 -7.52 8.36
C LEU A 175 -3.56 -8.57 8.75
N ARG A 176 -3.26 -9.46 9.70
CA ARG A 176 -4.25 -10.43 10.21
C ARG A 176 -5.33 -9.72 11.01
N GLU A 177 -4.95 -8.76 11.85
CA GLU A 177 -5.92 -7.96 12.63
C GLU A 177 -6.88 -7.20 11.70
N SER A 178 -6.39 -6.71 10.56
CA SER A 178 -7.23 -6.03 9.57
C SER A 178 -8.24 -6.95 8.85
N THR A 179 -8.17 -8.28 9.04
CA THR A 179 -9.22 -9.19 8.55
C THR A 179 -10.42 -9.28 9.50
N ALA A 180 -10.23 -8.91 10.77
CA ALA A 180 -11.24 -8.98 11.82
C ALA A 180 -11.82 -7.61 12.21
N ALA A 181 -11.06 -6.54 11.99
CA ALA A 181 -11.45 -5.18 12.35
C ALA A 181 -10.97 -4.17 11.29
N SER A 182 -11.72 -3.07 11.15
CA SER A 182 -11.31 -1.97 10.29
C SER A 182 -10.11 -1.23 10.89
N MET A 183 -9.13 -0.96 10.05
CA MET A 183 -7.89 -0.27 10.36
C MET A 183 -7.86 1.11 9.72
N LYS A 184 -7.07 2.02 10.29
CA LYS A 184 -6.92 3.36 9.74
C LYS A 184 -5.90 3.39 8.60
N GLY A 185 -6.22 4.15 7.56
CA GLY A 185 -5.32 4.53 6.48
C GLY A 185 -5.47 6.00 6.13
N SER A 186 -4.53 6.53 5.36
CA SER A 186 -4.61 7.91 4.86
C SER A 186 -4.25 8.00 3.37
N ALA A 187 -4.82 8.98 2.70
CA ALA A 187 -4.55 9.27 1.30
C ALA A 187 -4.52 10.77 1.06
N ILE A 188 -3.65 11.21 0.16
CA ILE A 188 -3.58 12.60 -0.29
C ILE A 188 -4.07 12.66 -1.73
N PHE A 189 -5.01 13.57 -1.97
CA PHE A 189 -5.53 13.88 -3.29
C PHE A 189 -5.13 15.29 -3.71
N ILE A 190 -4.81 15.44 -4.98
CA ILE A 190 -4.44 16.71 -5.62
C ILE A 190 -5.47 17.03 -6.70
N TRP A 191 -5.96 18.27 -6.70
CA TRP A 191 -6.78 18.80 -7.78
C TRP A 191 -5.90 19.18 -8.98
N GLN A 192 -6.18 18.59 -10.15
CA GLN A 192 -5.53 18.95 -11.41
C GLN A 192 -6.42 19.89 -12.23
N GLU A 193 -6.11 21.19 -12.21
CA GLU A 193 -6.88 22.22 -12.93
C GLU A 193 -7.03 21.93 -14.42
N GLN A 194 -5.94 21.53 -15.10
CA GLN A 194 -5.94 21.30 -16.55
C GLN A 194 -6.90 20.18 -17.00
N LYS A 195 -7.15 19.21 -16.13
CA LYS A 195 -8.00 18.04 -16.41
C LYS A 195 -9.33 18.09 -15.65
N ALA A 196 -9.51 19.09 -14.81
CA ALA A 196 -10.64 19.23 -13.90
C ALA A 196 -10.96 17.92 -13.15
N GLN A 197 -9.95 17.30 -12.54
CA GLN A 197 -10.10 16.02 -11.82
C GLN A 197 -9.22 15.94 -10.57
N TRP A 198 -9.68 15.15 -9.60
CA TRP A 198 -8.88 14.73 -8.44
C TRP A 198 -8.01 13.53 -8.81
N LEU A 199 -6.75 13.57 -8.41
CA LEU A 199 -5.83 12.44 -8.50
C LEU A 199 -5.25 12.09 -7.14
N LEU A 200 -4.97 10.81 -6.95
CA LEU A 200 -4.19 10.33 -5.82
C LEU A 200 -2.72 10.75 -6.00
N GLU A 201 -2.13 11.42 -5.01
CA GLU A 201 -0.73 11.89 -5.06
C GLU A 201 0.25 10.71 -5.12
N ALA A 202 0.04 9.72 -4.26
CA ALA A 202 0.84 8.51 -4.13
C ALA A 202 -0.04 7.36 -3.61
N SER A 203 0.46 6.12 -3.65
CA SER A 203 -0.24 4.96 -3.07
C SER A 203 -0.72 5.28 -1.64
N PRO A 204 -1.98 4.94 -1.28
CA PRO A 204 -2.50 5.33 0.02
C PRO A 204 -1.68 4.67 1.13
N ASN A 205 -1.45 5.43 2.21
CA ASN A 205 -0.74 4.96 3.36
C ASN A 205 -1.70 4.13 4.24
N ILE A 206 -1.74 2.84 3.97
CA ILE A 206 -2.26 1.84 4.87
C ILE A 206 -1.06 1.32 5.66
N ARG A 207 -0.87 1.84 6.88
CA ARG A 207 0.37 1.59 7.64
C ARG A 207 0.72 0.10 7.63
N LEU A 208 1.92 -0.18 7.15
CA LEU A 208 2.71 -1.37 7.45
C LEU A 208 4.03 -0.83 8.01
N GLN A 209 3.99 -0.31 9.25
CA GLN A 209 5.18 0.15 9.98
C GLN A 209 5.70 -0.95 10.88
#